data_AF-A0A7K2P2B5-F1
#
_entry.id   AF-A0A7K2P2B5-F1
#
_cell.length_a   1.000
_cell.length_b   1.000
_cell.length_c   1.000
_cell.angle_alpha   90.00
_cell.angle_beta   90.00
_cell.angle_gamma   90.00
#
_symmetry.space_group_name_H-M   'P 1'
#
loop_
_entity.id
_entity.type
_entity.pdbx_description
1 polymer ?
#
loop_
_entity_poly.entity_id
_entity_poly.type
_entity_poly.pdbx_seq_one_letter_code
_entity_poly.pdbx_strand_id
1 'polypeptide(L)'
;RTREGDRGLLDTGPAEGIGTAAGAAPSPAEGSPYPEDEPAAVRDAVPLSGPRRRTTGPVSTRGTVIGTRRATDLRDIAHVRTVREAAVHQRARGTERFTVAPVDLHSNVRAAAPERVLVLLLDHTCRGGTGDGNRPEVLAPFLQWAYTSRAGVQVIEVGAADAADELRAGSFTARSVLDPRVPGALNRRAGRATPLAHGVELAAHTLRRLLRRQGTGPAEAWLVVVTDGRGNVPLQASHTGRFAGPVAAAGVEDAVEAAARIGAMDRTRLHVA
;
A
#
# COMPACT_ATOMS: atom_id res chain seq x y z
N ARG A 1 52.68 14.86 41.66
CA ARG A 1 53.41 15.81 40.78
C ARG A 1 53.13 15.35 39.36
N THR A 2 52.12 15.93 38.70
CA THR A 2 52.23 16.94 37.61
C THR A 2 52.90 16.39 36.35
N ARG A 3 52.47 16.61 35.10
CA ARG A 3 51.26 16.97 34.32
C ARG A 3 51.78 16.94 32.84
N GLU A 4 50.91 17.06 31.83
CA GLU A 4 51.19 17.25 30.38
C GLU A 4 51.35 15.97 29.54
N GLY A 5 50.77 15.85 28.34
CA GLY A 5 49.96 16.75 27.52
C GLY A 5 49.53 15.95 26.27
N ASP A 6 48.23 15.76 26.04
CA ASP A 6 47.44 16.54 25.09
C ASP A 6 48.05 16.57 23.67
N ARG A 7 47.65 15.60 22.83
CA ARG A 7 47.80 15.70 21.37
C ARG A 7 46.57 16.41 20.84
N GLY A 8 46.69 17.73 20.81
CA GLY A 8 45.73 18.67 20.28
C GLY A 8 45.38 18.39 18.82
N LEU A 9 44.07 18.37 18.61
CA LEU A 9 43.31 19.07 17.57
C LEU A 9 44.16 19.87 16.56
N LEU A 10 43.92 19.59 15.27
CA LEU A 10 44.47 20.29 14.12
C LEU A 10 44.26 21.81 14.27
N ASP A 11 45.38 22.52 14.40
CA ASP A 11 45.49 23.96 14.40
C ASP A 11 45.17 24.49 12.98
N THR A 12 43.90 24.85 12.75
CA THR A 12 43.49 25.57 11.56
C THR A 12 43.84 27.04 11.74
N GLY A 13 44.98 27.46 11.19
CA GLY A 13 45.31 28.87 11.02
C GLY A 13 44.20 29.63 10.26
N PRO A 14 44.14 30.97 10.40
CA PRO A 14 43.05 31.76 9.85
C PRO A 14 43.01 31.66 8.33
N ALA A 15 41.81 31.49 7.78
CA ALA A 15 41.58 31.46 6.35
C ALA A 15 41.97 32.81 5.72
N GLU A 16 42.99 32.80 4.86
CA GLU A 16 43.35 33.94 4.02
C GLU A 16 42.20 34.26 3.06
N GLY A 17 41.77 35.52 3.06
CA GLY A 17 40.75 36.01 2.14
C GLY A 17 41.28 36.00 0.71
N ILE A 18 40.62 35.25 -0.18
CA ILE A 18 40.91 35.28 -1.61
C ILE A 18 40.52 36.67 -2.12
N GLY A 19 41.55 37.46 -2.43
CA GLY A 19 41.42 38.80 -2.97
C GLY A 19 40.66 38.83 -4.29
N THR A 20 39.93 39.92 -4.51
CA THR A 20 39.21 40.26 -5.73
C THR A 20 40.21 40.52 -6.87
N ALA A 21 40.45 39.52 -7.70
CA ALA A 21 41.04 39.75 -9.01
C ALA A 21 40.04 40.51 -9.90
N ALA A 22 40.51 41.54 -10.60
CA ALA A 22 39.71 42.32 -11.54
C ALA A 22 39.34 41.47 -12.76
N GLY A 23 38.26 40.70 -12.65
CA GLY A 23 37.56 40.12 -13.79
C GLY A 23 36.72 41.21 -14.43
N ALA A 24 37.16 41.74 -15.57
CA ALA A 24 36.36 42.61 -16.41
C ALA A 24 35.13 41.83 -16.93
N ALA A 25 34.01 41.95 -16.23
CA ALA A 25 32.72 41.57 -16.76
C ALA A 25 32.36 42.56 -17.88
N PRO A 26 31.83 42.10 -19.04
CA PRO A 26 31.29 43.02 -20.02
C PRO A 26 30.14 43.80 -19.37
N SER A 27 30.34 45.11 -19.20
CA SER A 27 29.28 46.02 -18.77
C SER A 27 28.18 46.00 -19.84
N PRO A 28 26.90 45.79 -19.48
CA PRO A 28 25.82 45.92 -20.44
C PRO A 28 25.83 47.35 -20.98
N ALA A 29 25.74 47.50 -22.30
CA ALA A 29 25.65 48.80 -22.94
C ALA A 29 24.54 49.62 -22.26
N GLU A 30 24.89 50.83 -21.81
CA GLU A 30 23.93 51.80 -21.28
C GLU A 30 22.77 51.93 -22.26
N GLY A 31 21.59 51.43 -21.88
CA GLY A 31 20.35 51.60 -22.63
C GLY A 31 19.69 50.33 -23.18
N SER A 32 20.25 49.13 -22.99
CA SER A 32 19.50 47.89 -23.27
C SER A 32 18.94 47.31 -21.96
N PRO A 33 17.63 47.46 -21.67
CA PRO A 33 17.02 46.80 -20.52
C PRO A 33 17.20 45.29 -20.63
N TYR A 34 17.37 44.63 -19.48
CA TYR A 34 17.42 43.18 -19.46
C TYR A 34 16.05 42.62 -19.91
N PRO A 35 15.99 41.42 -20.53
CA PRO A 35 14.73 40.86 -21.02
C PRO A 35 13.66 40.65 -19.92
N GLU A 36 14.05 40.61 -18.65
CA GLU A 36 13.16 40.63 -17.49
C GLU A 36 12.56 42.02 -17.13
N ASP A 37 13.09 43.11 -17.70
CA ASP A 37 12.66 44.50 -17.45
C ASP A 37 11.58 44.98 -18.44
N GLU A 38 11.16 44.17 -19.42
CA GLU A 38 9.99 44.47 -20.25
C GLU A 38 8.68 44.21 -19.48
N PRO A 39 7.77 45.21 -19.36
CA PRO A 39 6.57 45.10 -18.54
C PRO A 39 5.43 44.30 -19.23
N ALA A 40 5.75 43.37 -20.13
CA ALA A 40 4.77 42.63 -20.93
C ALA A 40 4.80 41.10 -20.72
N ALA A 41 5.50 40.59 -19.71
CA ALA A 41 5.23 39.24 -19.23
C ALA A 41 4.15 39.29 -18.15
N VAL A 42 2.90 39.07 -18.56
CA VAL A 42 1.83 38.67 -17.63
C VAL A 42 2.40 37.50 -16.82
N ARG A 43 2.78 37.78 -15.57
CA ARG A 43 3.12 36.72 -14.63
C ARG A 43 1.87 35.90 -14.50
N ASP A 44 1.82 34.76 -15.19
CA ASP A 44 0.97 33.64 -14.82
C ASP A 44 1.44 33.20 -13.43
N ALA A 45 1.01 33.97 -12.43
CA ALA A 45 1.07 33.59 -11.04
C ALA A 45 0.06 32.47 -10.86
N VAL A 46 0.35 31.32 -11.45
CA VAL A 46 -0.29 30.07 -11.07
C VAL A 46 0.22 29.83 -9.66
N PRO A 47 -0.61 30.00 -8.61
CA PRO A 47 -0.16 29.69 -7.28
C PRO A 47 0.28 28.23 -7.29
N LEU A 48 1.44 27.94 -6.70
CA LEU A 48 1.89 26.59 -6.39
C LEU A 48 0.76 25.90 -5.64
N SER A 49 -0.08 25.20 -6.40
CA SER A 49 -1.22 24.49 -5.86
C SER A 49 -0.63 23.29 -5.15
N GLY A 50 -0.53 23.37 -3.82
CA GLY A 50 -0.20 22.22 -2.99
C GLY A 50 -1.06 21.03 -3.42
N PRO A 51 -0.53 19.80 -3.32
CA PRO A 51 -1.21 18.61 -3.84
C PRO A 51 -2.65 18.63 -3.38
N ARG A 52 -3.58 18.79 -4.34
CA ARG A 52 -5.02 18.80 -4.08
C ARG A 52 -5.29 17.60 -3.19
N ARG A 53 -5.64 17.85 -1.93
CA ARG A 53 -6.16 16.84 -1.02
C ARG A 53 -7.44 16.34 -1.67
N ARG A 54 -7.33 15.31 -2.51
CA ARG A 54 -8.49 14.56 -2.93
C ARG A 54 -9.11 14.08 -1.64
N THR A 55 -10.28 14.60 -1.32
CA THR A 55 -11.20 13.99 -0.37
C THR A 55 -11.58 12.64 -0.99
N THR A 56 -10.71 11.65 -0.79
CA THR A 56 -10.85 10.32 -1.37
C THR A 56 -12.00 9.61 -0.69
N GLY A 57 -13.18 9.76 -1.28
CA GLY A 57 -14.30 8.82 -1.14
C GLY A 57 -14.77 8.54 0.29
N PRO A 58 -15.57 7.48 0.48
CA PRO A 58 -16.05 7.09 1.80
C PRO A 58 -14.86 6.84 2.73
N VAL A 59 -14.99 7.32 3.98
CA VAL A 59 -14.01 7.29 5.06
C VAL A 59 -13.08 6.07 4.97
N SER A 60 -11.81 6.33 4.62
CA SER A 60 -10.78 5.30 4.58
C SER A 60 -10.52 4.81 6.00
N THR A 61 -10.87 3.56 6.29
CA THR A 61 -10.45 2.84 7.53
C THR A 61 -8.97 2.41 7.47
N ARG A 62 -8.25 2.79 6.42
CA ARG A 62 -6.86 2.41 6.17
C ARG A 62 -5.89 3.48 6.65
N GLY A 63 -4.67 3.06 6.93
CA GLY A 63 -3.55 3.95 7.25
C GLY A 63 -3.44 4.32 8.72
N THR A 64 -2.31 4.94 9.08
CA THR A 64 -2.00 5.35 10.45
C THR A 64 -2.94 6.48 10.92
N VAL A 65 -3.30 6.46 12.20
CA VAL A 65 -4.12 7.52 12.81
C VAL A 65 -3.28 8.79 12.92
N ILE A 66 -3.76 9.87 12.31
CA ILE A 66 -3.12 11.20 12.33
C ILE A 66 -3.92 12.21 13.15
N GLY A 67 -5.10 11.84 13.66
CA GLY A 67 -5.93 12.69 14.49
C GLY A 67 -7.31 12.11 14.76
N THR A 68 -8.22 12.94 15.25
CA THR A 68 -9.62 12.57 15.52
C THR A 68 -10.56 13.67 15.04
N ARG A 69 -11.78 13.30 14.64
CA ARG A 69 -12.85 14.21 14.25
C ARG A 69 -14.18 13.75 14.84
N ARG A 70 -15.21 14.58 14.82
CA ARG A 70 -16.56 14.15 15.21
C ARG A 70 -17.04 13.00 14.32
N ALA A 71 -17.63 11.98 14.93
CA ALA A 71 -18.09 10.81 14.20
C ALA A 71 -19.37 11.12 13.41
N THR A 72 -19.41 10.59 12.19
CA THR A 72 -20.61 10.57 11.34
C THR A 72 -21.12 9.15 11.11
N ASP A 73 -20.33 8.14 11.46
CA ASP A 73 -20.67 6.73 11.42
C ASP A 73 -19.92 5.95 12.52
N LEU A 74 -20.23 4.66 12.66
CA LEU A 74 -19.65 3.78 13.70
C LEU A 74 -18.45 2.95 13.21
N ARG A 75 -17.93 3.20 12.01
CA ARG A 75 -16.97 2.26 11.37
C ARG A 75 -15.55 2.35 11.92
N ASP A 76 -15.15 3.49 12.49
CA ASP A 76 -13.78 3.73 12.97
C ASP A 76 -13.77 4.72 14.15
N ILE A 77 -14.38 4.31 15.27
CA ILE A 77 -14.50 5.14 16.48
C ILE A 77 -13.15 5.30 17.18
N ALA A 78 -12.84 6.53 17.55
CA ALA A 78 -11.72 6.92 18.40
C ALA A 78 -12.10 6.73 19.87
N HIS A 79 -12.09 5.48 20.36
CA HIS A 79 -12.60 5.11 21.69
C HIS A 79 -12.10 6.02 22.82
N VAL A 80 -10.79 6.28 22.89
CA VAL A 80 -10.22 7.13 23.95
C VAL A 80 -10.77 8.56 23.89
N ARG A 81 -10.86 9.15 22.69
CA ARG A 81 -11.42 10.50 22.50
C ARG A 81 -12.91 10.52 22.85
N THR A 82 -13.67 9.53 22.39
CA THR A 82 -15.09 9.37 22.67
C THR A 82 -15.37 9.25 24.17
N VAL A 83 -14.63 8.40 24.88
CA VAL A 83 -14.78 8.23 26.34
C VAL A 83 -14.44 9.52 27.07
N ARG A 84 -13.37 10.21 26.66
CA ARG A 84 -13.00 11.49 27.26
C ARG A 84 -14.06 12.57 27.04
N GLU A 85 -14.62 12.65 25.84
CA GLU A 85 -15.70 13.59 25.52
C GLU A 85 -16.97 13.26 26.33
N ALA A 86 -17.36 11.98 26.36
CA ALA A 86 -18.49 11.52 27.16
C ALA A 86 -18.30 11.82 28.65
N ALA A 87 -17.08 11.68 29.18
CA ALA A 87 -16.75 11.99 30.57
C ALA A 87 -17.04 13.45 30.93
N VAL A 88 -16.75 14.39 30.03
CA VAL A 88 -17.06 15.82 30.22
C VAL A 88 -18.57 16.04 30.31
N HIS A 89 -19.33 15.35 29.47
CA HIS A 89 -20.78 15.50 29.41
C HIS A 89 -21.56 14.75 30.51
N GLN A 90 -20.92 13.84 31.27
CA GLN A 90 -21.63 13.07 32.32
C GLN A 90 -22.30 13.98 33.35
N ARG A 91 -21.60 15.02 33.82
CA ARG A 91 -22.13 15.93 34.86
C ARG A 91 -23.39 16.65 34.39
N ALA A 92 -23.43 17.05 33.13
CA ALA A 92 -24.60 17.72 32.55
C ALA A 92 -25.79 16.76 32.33
N ARG A 93 -25.54 15.45 32.23
CA ARG A 93 -26.58 14.43 32.01
C ARG A 93 -27.23 13.92 33.28
N GLY A 94 -26.55 14.05 34.43
CA GLY A 94 -27.08 13.58 35.71
C GLY A 94 -27.38 12.09 35.77
N THR A 95 -26.73 11.27 34.92
CA THR A 95 -26.94 9.83 34.88
C THR A 95 -26.04 9.12 35.89
N GLU A 96 -26.59 8.18 36.66
CA GLU A 96 -25.83 7.40 37.64
C GLU A 96 -24.78 6.48 36.99
N ARG A 97 -25.00 6.10 35.73
CA ARG A 97 -24.09 5.24 34.95
C ARG A 97 -23.39 6.05 33.86
N PHE A 98 -22.13 5.71 33.61
CA PHE A 98 -21.35 6.31 32.53
C PHE A 98 -22.01 6.02 31.17
N THR A 99 -22.59 7.05 30.56
CA THR A 99 -23.36 6.92 29.33
C THR A 99 -22.66 7.62 28.17
N VAL A 100 -22.42 6.90 27.07
CA VAL A 100 -21.91 7.49 25.82
C VAL A 100 -23.09 7.80 24.91
N ALA A 101 -23.22 9.06 24.48
CA ALA A 101 -24.26 9.51 23.57
C ALA A 101 -23.68 9.78 22.17
N PRO A 102 -24.51 9.82 21.10
CA PRO A 102 -24.05 10.10 19.75
C PRO A 102 -23.22 11.38 19.61
N VAL A 103 -23.49 12.40 20.43
CA VAL A 103 -22.76 13.68 20.41
C VAL A 103 -21.31 13.56 20.88
N ASP A 104 -20.98 12.53 21.65
CA ASP A 104 -19.63 12.27 22.18
C ASP A 104 -18.75 11.54 21.17
N LEU A 105 -19.38 10.90 20.18
CA LEU A 105 -18.69 9.99 19.28
C LEU A 105 -17.68 10.77 18.43
N HIS A 106 -16.44 10.30 18.48
CA HIS A 106 -15.37 10.73 17.61
C HIS A 106 -14.89 9.56 16.75
N SER A 107 -14.53 9.85 15.50
CA SER A 107 -13.88 8.91 14.59
C SER A 107 -12.41 9.26 14.44
N ASN A 108 -11.58 8.26 14.15
CA ASN A 108 -10.19 8.49 13.80
C ASN A 108 -10.09 9.22 12.45
N VAL A 109 -9.12 10.13 12.34
CA VAL A 109 -8.65 10.71 11.08
C VAL A 109 -7.38 9.98 10.72
N ARG A 110 -7.30 9.44 9.51
CA ARG A 110 -6.18 8.62 9.06
C ARG A 110 -5.47 9.22 7.85
N ALA A 111 -4.20 8.85 7.70
CA ALA A 111 -3.44 9.12 6.49
C ALA A 111 -4.12 8.48 5.26
N ALA A 112 -4.10 9.17 4.12
CA ALA A 112 -4.87 8.79 2.93
C ALA A 112 -4.37 7.51 2.24
N ALA A 113 -3.09 7.17 2.40
CA ALA A 113 -2.50 5.96 1.84
C ALA A 113 -2.23 4.94 2.95
N PRO A 114 -2.58 3.66 2.74
CA PRO A 114 -2.13 2.61 3.65
C PRO A 114 -0.62 2.48 3.57
N GLU A 115 0.07 2.65 4.70
CA GLU A 115 1.50 2.37 4.82
C GLU A 115 1.80 0.88 4.58
N ARG A 116 0.81 0.00 4.74
CA ARG A 116 0.99 -1.45 4.65
C ARG A 116 -0.03 -2.07 3.72
N VAL A 117 0.37 -3.05 2.92
CA VAL A 117 -0.54 -3.78 2.04
C VAL A 117 -0.31 -5.28 2.15
N LEU A 118 -1.40 -6.03 2.23
CA LEU A 118 -1.42 -7.48 2.04
C LEU A 118 -1.94 -7.79 0.63
N VAL A 119 -1.15 -8.50 -0.16
CA VAL A 119 -1.58 -9.13 -1.41
C VAL A 119 -1.70 -10.62 -1.15
N LEU A 120 -2.90 -11.16 -1.32
CA LEU A 120 -3.21 -12.57 -1.07
C LEU A 120 -3.55 -13.25 -2.40
N LEU A 121 -2.70 -14.18 -2.84
CA LEU A 121 -2.95 -15.04 -3.99
C LEU A 121 -3.48 -16.39 -3.49
N LEU A 122 -4.73 -16.69 -3.83
CA LEU A 122 -5.42 -17.91 -3.43
C LEU A 122 -5.60 -18.82 -4.65
N ASP A 123 -4.86 -19.92 -4.67
CA ASP A 123 -5.14 -21.04 -5.57
C ASP A 123 -6.19 -21.95 -4.93
N HIS A 124 -7.39 -22.00 -5.49
CA HIS A 124 -8.46 -22.84 -4.94
C HIS A 124 -8.33 -24.30 -5.34
N THR A 125 -7.56 -24.63 -6.37
CA THR A 125 -7.40 -25.99 -6.89
C THR A 125 -6.50 -26.87 -6.01
N CYS A 126 -5.59 -26.24 -5.25
CA CYS A 126 -4.75 -26.95 -4.28
C CYS A 126 -5.50 -27.40 -3.01
N ARG A 127 -6.82 -27.14 -2.91
CA ARG A 127 -7.68 -27.70 -1.85
C ARG A 127 -7.98 -29.16 -2.20
N GLY A 128 -7.07 -30.06 -1.87
CA GLY A 128 -7.23 -31.50 -2.09
C GLY A 128 -8.57 -32.02 -1.54
N GLY A 129 -9.15 -33.03 -2.20
CA GLY A 129 -10.47 -33.63 -1.92
C GLY A 129 -10.65 -34.31 -0.55
N THR A 130 -9.80 -34.01 0.43
CA THR A 130 -9.97 -34.35 1.84
C THR A 130 -10.36 -33.08 2.58
N GLY A 131 -11.57 -33.08 3.13
CA GLY A 131 -12.19 -31.95 3.81
C GLY A 131 -11.30 -31.25 4.85
N ASP A 132 -11.65 -29.99 5.11
CA ASP A 132 -11.23 -29.20 6.27
C ASP A 132 -9.75 -28.83 6.37
N GLY A 133 -9.07 -28.65 5.23
CA GLY A 133 -7.69 -28.16 5.19
C GLY A 133 -7.51 -26.80 5.89
N ASN A 134 -6.48 -26.73 6.73
CA ASN A 134 -6.14 -25.71 7.72
C ASN A 134 -5.88 -24.26 7.21
N ARG A 135 -6.37 -23.91 6.02
CA ARG A 135 -6.14 -22.63 5.35
C ARG A 135 -6.51 -21.42 6.23
N PRO A 136 -7.64 -21.40 6.96
CA PRO A 136 -7.94 -20.30 7.87
C PRO A 136 -6.89 -20.12 8.98
N GLU A 137 -6.40 -21.19 9.60
CA GLU A 137 -5.40 -21.05 10.67
C GLU A 137 -4.02 -20.70 10.12
N VAL A 138 -3.61 -21.29 9.00
CA VAL A 138 -2.34 -20.95 8.32
C VAL A 138 -2.35 -19.49 7.88
N LEU A 139 -3.50 -18.98 7.42
CA LEU A 139 -3.63 -17.57 7.04
C LEU A 139 -3.84 -16.64 8.22
N ALA A 140 -4.22 -17.14 9.39
CA ALA A 140 -4.57 -16.31 10.55
C ALA A 140 -3.47 -15.30 10.94
N PRO A 141 -2.17 -15.64 10.98
CA PRO A 141 -1.13 -14.67 11.31
C PRO A 141 -1.06 -13.52 10.30
N PHE A 142 -1.24 -13.78 9.01
CA PHE A 142 -1.19 -12.76 7.96
C PHE A 142 -2.43 -11.88 7.95
N LEU A 143 -3.60 -12.50 8.17
CA LEU A 143 -4.87 -11.78 8.31
C LEU A 143 -4.87 -10.92 9.58
N GLN A 144 -4.34 -11.43 10.69
CA GLN A 144 -4.18 -10.70 11.93
C GLN A 144 -3.19 -9.53 11.78
N TRP A 145 -2.07 -9.74 11.10
CA TRP A 145 -1.15 -8.67 10.75
C TRP A 145 -1.85 -7.59 9.93
N ALA A 146 -2.58 -7.96 8.88
CA ALA A 146 -3.28 -6.99 8.03
C ALA A 146 -4.38 -6.24 8.80
N TYR A 147 -5.07 -6.92 9.73
CA TYR A 147 -6.08 -6.32 10.57
C TYR A 147 -5.50 -5.29 11.55
N THR A 148 -4.49 -5.71 12.32
CA THR A 148 -3.83 -4.86 13.33
C THR A 148 -3.07 -3.71 12.70
N SER A 149 -2.37 -3.98 11.59
CA SER A 149 -1.62 -2.99 10.80
C SER A 149 -2.51 -2.09 9.93
N ARG A 150 -3.83 -2.34 9.89
CA ARG A 150 -4.80 -1.65 9.04
C ARG A 150 -4.36 -1.59 7.58
N ALA A 151 -3.79 -2.70 7.12
CA ALA A 151 -3.25 -2.84 5.77
C ALA A 151 -4.37 -2.80 4.73
N GLY A 152 -4.07 -2.22 3.56
CA GLY A 152 -4.91 -2.46 2.38
C GLY A 152 -4.84 -3.94 1.99
N VAL A 153 -5.95 -4.52 1.53
CA VAL A 153 -5.99 -5.94 1.13
C VAL A 153 -6.30 -6.02 -0.35
N GLN A 154 -5.42 -6.68 -1.11
CA GLN A 154 -5.67 -7.11 -2.48
C GLN A 154 -5.82 -8.62 -2.48
N VAL A 155 -6.91 -9.14 -3.02
CA VAL A 155 -7.11 -10.57 -3.20
C VAL A 155 -7.00 -10.89 -4.69
N ILE A 156 -6.28 -11.96 -5.00
CA ILE A 156 -6.13 -12.55 -6.33
C ILE A 156 -6.55 -14.01 -6.21
N GLU A 157 -7.43 -14.47 -7.08
CA GLU A 157 -8.04 -15.79 -6.99
C GLU A 157 -7.78 -16.57 -8.27
N VAL A 158 -7.36 -17.81 -8.10
CA VAL A 158 -7.02 -18.73 -9.18
C VAL A 158 -7.86 -19.99 -8.99
N GLY A 159 -8.50 -20.45 -10.06
CA GLY A 159 -9.19 -21.73 -10.12
C GLY A 159 -10.35 -21.88 -9.13
N ALA A 160 -11.12 -20.81 -8.91
CA ALA A 160 -12.41 -20.89 -8.24
C ALA A 160 -13.47 -21.57 -9.14
N ALA A 161 -14.33 -22.39 -8.56
CA ALA A 161 -15.42 -23.06 -9.29
C ALA A 161 -16.45 -22.08 -9.90
N ASP A 162 -16.66 -20.94 -9.26
CA ASP A 162 -17.56 -19.85 -9.67
C ASP A 162 -16.80 -18.68 -10.33
N ALA A 163 -15.57 -18.92 -10.82
CA ALA A 163 -14.84 -17.90 -11.56
C ALA A 163 -15.63 -17.45 -12.79
N ALA A 164 -15.64 -16.14 -13.07
CA ALA A 164 -16.28 -15.59 -14.27
C ALA A 164 -15.65 -16.10 -15.57
N ASP A 165 -14.35 -16.44 -15.51
CA ASP A 165 -13.60 -17.05 -16.60
C ASP A 165 -12.65 -18.08 -15.97
N GLU A 166 -12.83 -19.36 -16.29
CA GLU A 166 -12.07 -20.47 -15.71
C GLU A 166 -10.57 -20.37 -16.05
N LEU A 167 -10.22 -19.76 -17.19
CA LEU A 167 -8.85 -19.65 -17.67
C LEU A 167 -8.13 -18.41 -17.13
N ARG A 168 -8.79 -17.57 -16.34
CA ARG A 168 -8.21 -16.33 -15.83
C ARG A 168 -8.26 -16.24 -14.32
N ALA A 169 -7.21 -15.64 -13.76
CA ALA A 169 -7.23 -15.21 -12.38
C ALA A 169 -8.15 -14.00 -12.21
N GLY A 170 -8.95 -14.02 -11.15
CA GLY A 170 -9.76 -12.89 -10.70
C GLY A 170 -8.98 -12.04 -9.70
N SER A 171 -9.36 -10.77 -9.54
CA SER A 171 -8.81 -9.97 -8.45
C SER A 171 -9.78 -8.89 -7.97
N PHE A 172 -9.68 -8.52 -6.70
CA PHE A 172 -10.39 -7.38 -6.14
C PHE A 172 -9.61 -6.73 -5.01
N THR A 173 -9.80 -5.41 -4.87
CA THR A 173 -9.32 -4.67 -3.70
C THR A 173 -10.40 -4.65 -2.63
N ALA A 174 -10.04 -5.05 -1.41
CA ALA A 174 -10.86 -4.95 -0.22
C ALA A 174 -10.51 -3.70 0.60
N ARG A 175 -11.46 -3.23 1.41
CA ARG A 175 -11.22 -2.09 2.32
C ARG A 175 -10.36 -2.48 3.52
N SER A 176 -10.60 -3.66 4.05
CA SER A 176 -9.87 -4.30 5.14
C SER A 176 -10.12 -5.80 5.07
N VAL A 177 -9.51 -6.55 6.00
CA VAL A 177 -9.74 -7.99 6.18
C VAL A 177 -11.20 -8.32 6.53
N LEU A 178 -11.96 -7.35 7.03
CA LEU A 178 -13.37 -7.50 7.40
C LEU A 178 -14.34 -7.24 6.22
N ASP A 179 -13.83 -6.91 5.03
CA ASP A 179 -14.68 -6.82 3.83
C ASP A 179 -15.31 -8.19 3.57
N PRO A 180 -16.66 -8.30 3.44
CA PRO A 180 -17.34 -9.60 3.35
C PRO A 180 -16.90 -10.45 2.16
N ARG A 181 -16.29 -9.85 1.14
CA ARG A 181 -15.72 -10.58 0.00
C ARG A 181 -14.46 -11.36 0.37
N VAL A 182 -13.72 -10.95 1.42
CA VAL A 182 -12.51 -11.64 1.89
C VAL A 182 -12.85 -13.04 2.45
N PRO A 183 -13.74 -13.21 3.44
CA PRO A 183 -14.12 -14.54 3.90
C PRO A 183 -14.85 -15.35 2.81
N GLY A 184 -15.55 -14.70 1.87
CA GLY A 184 -16.08 -15.36 0.68
C GLY A 184 -14.97 -16.00 -0.17
N ALA A 185 -13.92 -15.23 -0.48
CA ALA A 185 -12.77 -15.72 -1.23
C ALA A 185 -12.05 -16.87 -0.50
N LEU A 186 -11.84 -16.77 0.81
CA LEU A 186 -11.18 -17.83 1.60
C LEU A 186 -11.92 -19.17 1.55
N ASN A 187 -13.24 -19.15 1.35
CA ASN A 187 -14.11 -20.33 1.39
C ASN A 187 -14.62 -20.78 0.01
N ARG A 188 -14.11 -20.20 -1.08
CA ARG A 188 -14.50 -20.62 -2.42
C ARG A 188 -14.15 -22.08 -2.71
N ARG A 189 -15.01 -22.71 -3.50
CA ARG A 189 -14.84 -24.08 -3.98
C ARG A 189 -13.79 -24.13 -5.08
N ALA A 190 -13.05 -25.24 -5.14
CA ALA A 190 -12.08 -25.53 -6.18
C ALA A 190 -12.78 -25.75 -7.54
N GLY A 191 -12.28 -25.09 -8.57
CA GLY A 191 -12.58 -25.35 -9.98
C GLY A 191 -11.65 -26.43 -10.57
N ARG A 192 -11.59 -26.52 -11.91
CA ARG A 192 -10.74 -27.52 -12.61
C ARG A 192 -9.50 -26.91 -13.24
N ALA A 193 -9.61 -25.68 -13.71
CA ALA A 193 -8.50 -24.94 -14.27
C ALA A 193 -7.73 -24.14 -13.21
N THR A 194 -6.40 -24.12 -13.32
CA THR A 194 -5.46 -23.46 -12.42
C THR A 194 -4.60 -22.46 -13.22
N PRO A 195 -5.12 -21.26 -13.54
CA PRO A 195 -4.39 -20.17 -14.18
C PRO A 195 -3.40 -19.47 -13.24
N LEU A 196 -2.49 -20.26 -12.66
CA LEU A 196 -1.51 -19.79 -11.68
C LEU A 196 -0.56 -18.75 -12.26
N ALA A 197 -0.06 -18.96 -13.48
CA ALA A 197 0.82 -18.00 -14.15
C ALA A 197 0.18 -16.63 -14.28
N HIS A 198 -1.09 -16.56 -14.67
CA HIS A 198 -1.83 -15.31 -14.76
C HIS A 198 -2.08 -14.70 -13.36
N GLY A 199 -2.35 -15.51 -12.34
CA GLY A 199 -2.47 -15.02 -10.96
C GLY A 199 -1.18 -14.38 -10.44
N VAL A 200 -0.03 -15.03 -10.68
CA VAL A 200 1.30 -14.51 -10.32
C VAL A 200 1.63 -13.25 -11.11
N GLU A 201 1.28 -13.21 -12.40
CA GLU A 201 1.40 -12.01 -13.22
C GLU A 201 0.58 -10.83 -12.66
N LEU A 202 -0.68 -11.06 -12.27
CA LEU A 202 -1.52 -10.04 -11.64
C LEU A 202 -0.95 -9.55 -10.30
N ALA A 203 -0.33 -10.44 -9.53
CA ALA A 203 0.36 -10.08 -8.29
C ALA A 203 1.55 -9.17 -8.57
N ALA A 204 2.40 -9.51 -9.55
CA ALA A 204 3.52 -8.68 -9.97
C ALA A 204 3.08 -7.28 -10.45
N HIS A 205 2.04 -7.21 -11.28
CA HIS A 205 1.47 -5.94 -11.75
C HIS A 205 0.92 -5.10 -10.59
N THR A 206 0.21 -5.73 -9.65
CA THR A 206 -0.33 -5.07 -8.46
C THR A 206 0.80 -4.51 -7.60
N LEU A 207 1.82 -5.31 -7.28
CA LEU A 207 2.96 -4.87 -6.47
C LEU A 207 3.71 -3.72 -7.14
N ARG A 208 4.02 -3.82 -8.44
CA ARG A 208 4.64 -2.71 -9.19
C ARG A 208 3.81 -1.43 -9.12
N ARG A 209 2.50 -1.52 -9.32
CA ARG A 209 1.59 -0.37 -9.26
C ARG A 209 1.55 0.26 -7.87
N LEU A 210 1.63 -0.55 -6.81
CA LEU A 210 1.65 -0.07 -5.44
C LEU A 210 2.98 0.62 -5.10
N LEU A 211 4.10 0.00 -5.49
CA LEU A 211 5.45 0.49 -5.17
C LEU A 211 5.86 1.71 -6.00
N ARG A 212 5.36 1.86 -7.24
CA ARG A 212 5.67 3.02 -8.11
C ARG A 212 5.06 4.34 -7.66
N ARG A 213 4.16 4.35 -6.68
CA ARG A 213 3.55 5.58 -6.16
C ARG A 213 4.59 6.35 -5.32
N GLN A 214 5.32 7.26 -5.94
CA GLN A 214 6.31 8.08 -5.24
C GLN A 214 5.66 8.91 -4.12
N GLY A 215 6.30 8.93 -2.94
CA GLY A 215 5.84 9.64 -1.74
C GLY A 215 4.57 9.10 -1.05
N THR A 216 3.87 8.13 -1.66
CA THR A 216 2.58 7.59 -1.16
C THR A 216 2.42 6.08 -1.31
N GLY A 217 3.45 5.39 -1.79
CA GLY A 217 3.51 3.93 -1.84
C GLY A 217 3.54 3.34 -0.43
N PRO A 218 3.11 2.07 -0.26
CA PRO A 218 3.17 1.45 1.05
C PRO A 218 4.63 1.40 1.51
N ALA A 219 4.87 1.65 2.80
CA ALA A 219 6.13 1.38 3.47
C ALA A 219 6.51 -0.10 3.35
N GLU A 220 5.52 -1.00 3.47
CA GLU A 220 5.71 -2.46 3.49
C GLU A 220 4.58 -3.17 2.72
N ALA A 221 4.94 -4.17 1.91
CA ALA A 221 4.00 -5.03 1.20
C ALA A 221 4.28 -6.51 1.50
N TRP A 222 3.26 -7.23 1.95
CA TRP A 222 3.31 -8.69 2.12
C TRP A 222 2.59 -9.33 0.94
N LEU A 223 3.26 -10.25 0.25
CA LEU A 223 2.65 -11.15 -0.70
C LEU A 223 2.56 -12.52 -0.05
N VAL A 224 1.33 -13.00 0.17
CA VAL A 224 1.05 -14.35 0.67
C VAL A 224 0.48 -15.16 -0.48
N VAL A 225 1.15 -16.25 -0.83
CA VAL A 225 0.76 -17.14 -1.93
C VAL A 225 0.35 -18.47 -1.32
N VAL A 226 -0.90 -18.89 -1.57
CA VAL A 226 -1.40 -20.19 -1.15
C VAL A 226 -1.63 -21.04 -2.39
N THR A 227 -0.72 -21.98 -2.66
CA THR A 227 -0.74 -22.84 -3.85
C THR A 227 0.16 -24.06 -3.65
N ASP A 228 -0.13 -25.16 -4.33
CA ASP A 228 0.76 -26.32 -4.44
C ASP A 228 1.69 -26.23 -5.68
N GLY A 229 1.63 -25.12 -6.42
CA GLY A 229 2.45 -24.84 -7.59
C GLY A 229 1.97 -25.50 -8.89
N ARG A 230 0.82 -26.21 -8.89
CA ARG A 230 0.37 -27.02 -10.03
C ARG A 230 -0.51 -26.24 -11.01
N GLY A 231 0.09 -25.26 -11.69
CA GLY A 231 -0.58 -24.53 -12.77
C GLY A 231 -0.82 -25.41 -14.01
N ASN A 232 -2.07 -25.59 -14.43
CA ASN A 232 -2.44 -26.37 -15.63
C ASN A 232 -2.96 -25.51 -16.80
N VAL A 233 -3.03 -24.19 -16.63
CA VAL A 233 -3.38 -23.23 -17.70
C VAL A 233 -2.15 -22.38 -18.04
N PRO A 234 -1.64 -22.44 -19.28
CA PRO A 234 -0.57 -21.55 -19.74
C PRO A 234 -0.99 -20.08 -19.73
N LEU A 235 -0.03 -19.19 -19.54
CA LEU A 235 -0.28 -17.75 -19.49
C LEU A 235 -0.93 -17.22 -20.77
N GLN A 236 -0.49 -17.72 -21.93
CA GLN A 236 -1.09 -17.36 -23.22
C GLN A 236 -2.57 -17.76 -23.31
N ALA A 237 -2.95 -18.91 -22.74
CA ALA A 237 -4.35 -19.33 -22.69
C ALA A 237 -5.18 -18.41 -21.79
N SER A 238 -4.59 -17.94 -20.68
CA SER A 238 -5.22 -16.91 -19.84
C SER A 238 -5.39 -15.58 -20.57
N HIS A 239 -4.42 -15.14 -21.36
CA HIS A 239 -4.53 -13.87 -22.11
C HIS A 239 -5.57 -13.95 -23.23
N THR A 240 -5.55 -15.03 -24.00
CA THR A 240 -6.43 -15.21 -25.16
C THR A 240 -7.82 -15.76 -24.82
N GLY A 241 -7.97 -16.36 -23.64
CA GLY A 241 -9.19 -17.06 -23.22
C GLY A 241 -9.42 -18.38 -23.95
N ARG A 242 -8.40 -18.95 -24.60
CA ARG A 242 -8.51 -20.20 -25.39
C ARG A 242 -7.23 -21.02 -25.29
N PHE A 243 -7.36 -22.35 -25.30
CA PHE A 243 -6.20 -23.24 -25.46
C PHE A 243 -5.76 -23.29 -26.93
N ALA A 244 -4.46 -23.27 -27.17
CA ALA A 244 -3.87 -23.40 -28.50
C ALA A 244 -3.54 -24.86 -28.88
N GLY A 245 -3.71 -25.81 -27.97
CA GLY A 245 -3.37 -27.23 -28.15
C GLY A 245 -3.12 -27.93 -26.82
N PRO A 246 -2.54 -29.15 -26.82
CA PRO A 246 -2.11 -29.84 -25.61
C PRO A 246 -1.12 -29.00 -24.80
N VAL A 247 -1.40 -28.84 -23.51
CA VAL A 247 -0.62 -28.03 -22.58
C VAL A 247 0.11 -28.97 -21.63
N ALA A 248 1.40 -29.20 -21.88
CA ALA A 248 2.24 -30.05 -21.04
C ALA A 248 2.60 -29.31 -19.73
N ALA A 249 3.89 -29.18 -19.40
CA ALA A 249 4.34 -28.42 -18.23
C ALA A 249 4.24 -26.89 -18.39
N ALA A 250 3.78 -26.38 -19.53
CA ALA A 250 3.76 -24.95 -19.87
C ALA A 250 3.10 -24.06 -18.79
N GLY A 251 1.99 -24.51 -18.18
CA GLY A 251 1.33 -23.75 -17.11
C GLY A 251 2.19 -23.57 -15.84
N VAL A 252 3.05 -24.55 -15.54
CA VAL A 252 3.99 -24.50 -14.41
C VAL A 252 5.20 -23.64 -14.77
N GLU A 253 5.77 -23.85 -15.96
CA GLU A 253 6.93 -23.09 -16.45
C GLU A 253 6.61 -21.58 -16.51
N ASP A 254 5.47 -21.22 -17.08
CA ASP A 254 4.99 -19.83 -17.14
C ASP A 254 4.81 -19.21 -15.74
N ALA A 255 4.36 -20.02 -14.76
CA ALA A 255 4.19 -19.55 -13.39
C ALA A 255 5.52 -19.27 -12.70
N VAL A 256 6.53 -20.11 -12.93
CA VAL A 256 7.89 -19.89 -12.44
C VAL A 256 8.51 -18.65 -13.08
N GLU A 257 8.35 -18.47 -14.39
CA GLU A 257 8.83 -17.27 -15.09
C GLU A 257 8.15 -15.99 -14.54
N ALA A 258 6.83 -16.04 -14.33
CA ALA A 258 6.10 -14.93 -13.73
C ALA A 258 6.57 -14.64 -12.29
N ALA A 259 6.89 -15.67 -11.50
CA ALA A 259 7.35 -15.52 -10.11
C ALA A 259 8.74 -14.86 -10.02
N ALA A 260 9.63 -15.15 -10.98
CA ALA A 260 10.95 -14.50 -11.06
C ALA A 260 10.85 -12.97 -11.12
N ARG A 261 9.77 -12.45 -11.72
CA ARG A 261 9.49 -11.00 -11.81
C ARG A 261 9.14 -10.36 -10.46
N ILE A 262 8.71 -11.15 -9.48
CA ILE A 262 8.39 -10.71 -8.11
C ILE A 262 9.64 -10.75 -7.23
N GLY A 263 10.49 -11.77 -7.37
CA GLY A 263 11.73 -11.91 -6.60
C GLY A 263 12.69 -10.72 -6.76
N ALA A 264 12.60 -9.98 -7.86
CA ALA A 264 13.39 -8.78 -8.13
C ALA A 264 12.91 -7.50 -7.40
N MET A 265 11.95 -7.57 -6.46
CA MET A 265 11.37 -6.38 -5.81
C MET A 265 11.84 -6.21 -4.34
N ASP A 266 12.71 -5.24 -4.07
CA ASP A 266 13.39 -5.01 -2.77
C ASP A 266 12.48 -4.70 -1.56
N ARG A 267 11.20 -4.39 -1.79
CA ARG A 267 10.25 -3.91 -0.76
C ARG A 267 9.08 -4.86 -0.48
N THR A 268 9.20 -6.11 -0.93
CA THR A 268 8.16 -7.13 -0.80
C THR A 268 8.63 -8.25 0.11
N ARG A 269 7.81 -8.62 1.10
CA ARG A 269 8.00 -9.86 1.86
C ARG A 269 7.12 -10.95 1.25
N LEU A 270 7.75 -12.01 0.74
CA LEU A 270 7.06 -13.16 0.18
C LEU A 270 6.88 -14.23 1.26
N HIS A 271 5.65 -14.69 1.43
CA HIS A 271 5.29 -15.82 2.27
C HIS A 271 4.55 -16.84 1.42
N VAL A 272 4.99 -18.10 1.48
CA VAL A 272 4.34 -19.23 0.81
C VAL A 272 3.70 -20.09 1.89
N ALA A 273 2.44 -20.45 1.68
CA ALA A 273 1.60 -21.15 2.65
C ALA A 273 0.83 -22.29 1.99
#